data_AF-A0A523KCA8-F1
#
_entry.id   AF-A0A523KCA8-F1
#
_cell.length_a   1.000
_cell.length_b   1.000
_cell.length_c   1.000
_cell.angle_alpha   90.00
_cell.angle_beta   90.00
_cell.angle_gamma   90.00
#
_symmetry.space_group_name_H-M   'P 1'
#
loop_
_entity.id
_entity.type
_entity.pdbx_description
1 polymer ?
#
loop_
_entity_poly.entity_id
_entity_poly.type
_entity_poly.pdbx_seq_one_letter_code
_entity_poly.pdbx_strand_id
1 'polypeptide(L)'
;MKEIYFGNFRIYVIEHIRAIQAQNPDYQSTEWFLLKYLSKIEKSSNPPTIPGRVEGCMRGLIRFYVDVIDEDSELGDRCKKVYAEYRKTLRFSQEN
;
A
#
# COMPACT_ATOMS: atom_id res chain seq x y z
N MET A 1 4.45 17.52 -14.64
CA MET A 1 4.42 16.51 -13.57
C MET A 1 5.26 15.34 -14.07
N LYS A 2 6.34 14.93 -13.38
CA LYS A 2 7.17 13.80 -13.85
C LYS A 2 6.32 12.53 -13.89
N GLU A 3 6.47 11.71 -14.93
CA GLU A 3 5.82 10.41 -15.00
C GLU A 3 6.53 9.44 -14.04
N ILE A 4 5.82 9.03 -13.00
CA ILE A 4 6.34 8.07 -12.02
C ILE A 4 5.84 6.67 -12.40
N TYR A 5 6.75 5.73 -12.62
CA TYR A 5 6.41 4.33 -12.81
C TYR A 5 6.23 3.61 -11.46
N PHE A 6 5.05 3.03 -11.24
CA PHE A 6 4.70 2.32 -10.00
C PHE A 6 4.60 0.79 -10.16
N GLY A 7 5.10 0.20 -11.25
CA GLY A 7 4.91 -1.24 -11.51
C GLY A 7 5.52 -2.16 -10.46
N ASN A 8 6.78 -1.93 -10.08
CA ASN A 8 7.44 -2.73 -9.03
C ASN A 8 6.72 -2.60 -7.68
N PHE A 9 6.36 -1.37 -7.31
CA PHE A 9 5.56 -1.11 -6.11
C PHE A 9 4.21 -1.83 -6.14
N ARG A 10 3.52 -1.84 -7.29
CA ARG A 10 2.25 -2.54 -7.45
C ARG A 10 2.40 -4.04 -7.23
N ILE A 11 3.43 -4.67 -7.82
CA ILE A 11 3.71 -6.09 -7.61
C ILE A 11 3.94 -6.38 -6.13
N TYR A 12 4.75 -5.54 -5.46
CA TYR A 12 5.00 -5.65 -4.03
C TYR A 12 3.72 -5.58 -3.18
N VAL A 13 2.81 -4.66 -3.50
CA VAL A 13 1.50 -4.56 -2.83
C VAL A 13 0.64 -5.80 -3.07
N ILE A 14 0.66 -6.37 -4.29
CA ILE A 14 -0.09 -7.59 -4.63
C ILE A 14 0.38 -8.78 -3.78
N GLU A 15 1.69 -8.91 -3.51
CA GLU A 15 2.22 -9.96 -2.65
C GLU A 15 1.66 -9.87 -1.23
N HIS A 16 1.61 -8.67 -0.66
CA HIS A 16 0.99 -8.46 0.66
C HIS A 16 -0.52 -8.74 0.67
N ILE A 17 -1.24 -8.35 -0.40
CA ILE A 17 -2.67 -8.68 -0.54
C ILE A 17 -2.87 -10.19 -0.52
N ARG A 18 -2.12 -10.95 -1.33
CA ARG A 18 -2.23 -12.41 -1.40
C ARG A 18 -1.92 -13.07 -0.06
N ALA A 19 -0.89 -12.59 0.63
CA ALA A 19 -0.50 -13.12 1.93
C ALA A 19 -1.60 -12.92 3.00
N ILE A 20 -2.28 -11.76 3.00
CA ILE A 20 -3.38 -11.51 3.94
C ILE A 20 -4.65 -12.29 3.51
N GLN A 21 -4.95 -12.36 2.21
CA GLN A 21 -6.09 -13.14 1.71
C GLN A 21 -5.98 -14.63 2.06
N ALA A 22 -4.77 -15.20 2.03
CA ALA A 22 -4.53 -16.60 2.40
C ALA A 22 -4.87 -16.91 3.86
N GLN A 23 -4.95 -15.89 4.73
CA GLN A 23 -5.36 -16.02 6.13
C GLN A 23 -6.89 -16.09 6.29
N ASN A 24 -7.67 -15.90 5.21
CA ASN A 24 -9.13 -15.85 5.21
C ASN A 24 -9.71 -14.92 6.29
N PRO A 25 -9.40 -13.61 6.23
CA PRO A 25 -9.76 -12.69 7.30
C PRO A 25 -11.28 -12.54 7.43
N ASP A 26 -11.74 -12.47 8.67
CA ASP A 26 -13.15 -12.30 9.00
C ASP A 26 -13.71 -10.99 8.45
N TYR A 27 -15.00 -10.98 8.13
CA TYR A 27 -15.67 -9.77 7.67
C TYR A 27 -15.54 -8.64 8.71
N GLN A 28 -15.07 -7.47 8.26
CA GLN A 28 -14.80 -6.29 9.09
C GLN A 28 -13.69 -6.46 10.14
N SER A 29 -12.84 -7.48 10.04
CA SER A 29 -11.61 -7.53 10.82
C SER A 29 -10.62 -6.45 10.38
N THR A 30 -9.60 -6.19 11.20
CA THR A 30 -8.51 -5.26 10.88
C THR A 30 -7.79 -5.65 9.58
N GLU A 31 -7.53 -6.94 9.37
CA GLU A 31 -6.96 -7.51 8.15
C GLU A 31 -7.87 -7.29 6.95
N TRP A 32 -9.18 -7.47 7.11
CA TRP A 32 -10.15 -7.21 6.06
C TRP A 32 -10.14 -5.74 5.64
N PHE A 33 -10.07 -4.81 6.60
CA PHE A 33 -9.93 -3.39 6.29
C PHE A 33 -8.59 -3.09 5.62
N LEU A 34 -7.48 -3.68 6.10
CA LEU A 34 -6.17 -3.53 5.47
C LEU A 34 -6.20 -3.96 3.99
N LEU A 35 -6.85 -5.09 3.68
CA LEU A 35 -7.05 -5.55 2.30
C LEU A 35 -7.77 -4.51 1.43
N LYS A 36 -8.74 -3.75 1.98
CA LYS A 36 -9.42 -2.69 1.24
C LYS A 36 -8.46 -1.54 0.89
N TYR A 37 -7.62 -1.12 1.84
CA TYR A 37 -6.62 -0.08 1.58
C TYR A 37 -5.59 -0.52 0.55
N LEU A 38 -5.02 -1.73 0.71
CA LEU A 38 -4.03 -2.27 -0.22
C LEU A 38 -4.60 -2.47 -1.63
N SER A 39 -5.84 -2.98 -1.74
CA SER A 39 -6.52 -3.12 -3.04
C SER A 39 -6.75 -1.77 -3.73
N LYS A 40 -7.01 -0.69 -2.97
CA LYS A 40 -7.17 0.65 -3.53
C LYS A 40 -5.83 1.20 -4.06
N ILE A 41 -4.73 0.89 -3.38
CA ILE A 41 -3.37 1.24 -3.79
C ILE A 41 -2.98 0.49 -5.06
N GLU A 42 -3.21 -0.83 -5.11
CA GLU A 42 -2.97 -1.67 -6.28
C GLU A 42 -3.69 -1.11 -7.53
N LYS A 43 -4.98 -0.82 -7.41
CA LYS A 43 -5.76 -0.24 -8.51
C LYS A 43 -5.25 1.13 -8.95
N SER A 44 -4.81 1.95 -8.00
CA SER A 44 -4.36 3.32 -8.28
C SER A 44 -2.93 3.38 -8.84
N SER A 45 -2.15 2.30 -8.67
CA SER A 45 -0.79 2.16 -9.22
C SER A 45 -0.75 1.46 -10.58
N ASN A 46 -1.88 0.92 -11.06
CA ASN A 46 -2.02 0.36 -12.40
C ASN A 46 -2.10 1.48 -13.47
N PRO A 47 -1.31 1.38 -14.57
CA PRO A 47 -1.36 2.36 -15.65
C PRO A 47 -2.75 2.53 -16.30
N PRO A 48 -3.10 3.75 -16.73
CA PRO A 48 -2.36 5.00 -16.57
C PRO A 48 -2.41 5.52 -15.11
N THR A 49 -1.23 5.84 -14.55
CA THR A 49 -1.09 6.18 -13.14
C THR A 49 -0.90 7.69 -12.96
N ILE A 50 -1.62 8.28 -12.01
CA ILE A 50 -1.43 9.68 -11.58
C ILE A 50 -0.75 9.66 -10.20
N PRO A 51 0.46 10.23 -10.03
CA PRO A 51 1.18 10.20 -8.76
C PRO A 51 0.36 10.65 -7.55
N GLY A 52 -0.41 11.75 -7.70
CA GLY A 52 -1.28 12.26 -6.64
C GLY A 52 -2.42 11.31 -6.24
N ARG A 53 -2.86 10.42 -7.13
CA ARG A 53 -3.87 9.39 -6.82
C ARG A 53 -3.29 8.30 -5.92
N VAL A 54 -2.07 7.84 -6.23
CA VAL A 54 -1.35 6.88 -5.38
C VAL A 54 -1.06 7.50 -4.02
N GLU A 55 -0.57 8.74 -3.99
CA GLU A 55 -0.31 9.48 -2.76
C GLU A 55 -1.55 9.61 -1.87
N GLY A 56 -2.71 9.93 -2.45
CA GLY A 56 -3.98 9.97 -1.73
C GLY A 56 -4.35 8.62 -1.10
N CYS A 57 -4.10 7.52 -1.79
CA CYS A 57 -4.33 6.17 -1.24
C CYS A 57 -3.34 5.84 -0.11
N MET A 58 -2.07 6.22 -0.27
CA MET A 58 -1.05 6.03 0.76
C MET A 58 -1.34 6.83 2.03
N ARG A 59 -1.84 8.08 1.92
CA ARG A 59 -2.30 8.85 3.10
C ARG A 59 -3.43 8.14 3.83
N GLY A 60 -4.36 7.53 3.10
CA GLY A 60 -5.43 6.71 3.68
C GLY A 60 -4.87 5.51 4.46
N LEU A 61 -3.90 4.78 3.89
CA LEU A 61 -3.24 3.67 4.56
C LEU A 61 -2.52 4.12 5.84
N ILE A 62 -1.78 5.23 5.79
CA ILE A 62 -1.07 5.76 6.97
C ILE A 62 -2.04 6.15 8.07
N ARG A 63 -3.17 6.79 7.72
CA ARG A 63 -4.19 7.15 8.71
C ARG A 63 -4.79 5.92 9.38
N PHE A 64 -5.11 4.89 8.58
CA PHE A 64 -5.60 3.62 9.12
C PHE A 64 -4.56 2.94 10.01
N TYR A 65 -3.28 2.94 9.61
CA TYR A 65 -2.18 2.41 10.43
C TYR A 65 -2.13 3.11 11.79
N VAL A 66 -2.08 4.45 11.82
CA VAL A 66 -1.97 5.21 13.07
C VAL A 66 -3.19 5.03 13.97
N ASP A 67 -4.39 4.97 13.38
CA ASP A 67 -5.64 4.96 14.15
C ASP A 67 -6.02 3.56 14.69
N VAL A 68 -5.63 2.49 14.00
CA VAL A 68 -6.20 1.14 14.21
C VAL A 68 -5.16 0.04 14.39
N ILE A 69 -3.95 0.18 13.84
CA ILE A 69 -2.97 -0.90 13.81
C ILE A 69 -2.03 -0.78 15.01
N ASP A 70 -1.87 -1.88 15.74
CA ASP A 70 -0.76 -2.06 16.68
C ASP A 70 0.56 -2.11 15.89
N GLU A 71 1.49 -1.21 16.20
CA GLU A 71 2.74 -1.06 15.45
C GLU A 71 3.68 -2.25 15.57
N ASP A 72 3.61 -2.99 16.69
CA ASP A 72 4.45 -4.16 16.96
C ASP A 72 3.84 -5.46 16.40
N SER A 73 2.63 -5.37 15.84
CA SER A 73 1.97 -6.50 15.18
C SER A 73 2.55 -6.80 13.79
N GLU A 74 2.25 -8.00 13.28
CA GLU A 74 2.59 -8.39 11.90
C GLU A 74 1.94 -7.45 10.86
N LEU A 75 0.73 -6.97 11.13
CA LEU A 75 0.05 -5.99 10.26
C LEU A 75 0.76 -4.64 10.29
N GLY A 76 1.27 -4.23 11.44
CA GLY A 76 2.09 -3.03 11.61
C GLY A 76 3.35 -3.09 10.75
N ASP A 77 4.08 -4.21 10.81
CA ASP A 77 5.25 -4.46 9.97
C ASP A 77 4.91 -4.43 8.46
N ARG A 78 3.79 -5.04 8.05
CA ARG A 78 3.32 -4.99 6.65
C ARG A 78 3.05 -3.57 6.18
N CYS A 79 2.35 -2.76 6.98
CA CYS A 79 2.10 -1.35 6.67
C CYS A 79 3.40 -0.54 6.51
N LYS A 80 4.36 -0.73 7.43
CA LYS A 80 5.69 -0.10 7.39
C LYS A 80 6.46 -0.47 6.11
N LYS A 81 6.46 -1.75 5.75
CA LYS A 81 7.10 -2.28 4.53
C LYS A 81 6.50 -1.69 3.24
N VAL A 82 5.18 -1.68 3.12
CA VAL A 82 4.48 -1.07 1.98
C VAL A 82 4.79 0.43 1.86
N TYR A 83 4.79 1.16 2.98
CA TYR A 83 5.14 2.57 2.97
C TYR A 83 6.59 2.82 2.58
N ALA A 84 7.53 2.02 3.09
CA ALA A 84 8.93 2.12 2.72
C ALA A 84 9.15 1.90 1.21
N GLU A 85 8.48 0.90 0.62
CA GLU A 85 8.59 0.62 -0.81
C GLU A 85 8.00 1.73 -1.68
N TYR A 86 6.88 2.33 -1.24
CA TYR A 86 6.33 3.54 -1.86
C TYR A 86 7.35 4.70 -1.84
N ARG A 87 8.00 4.94 -0.70
CA ARG A 87 9.01 6.01 -0.57
C ARG A 87 10.23 5.78 -1.45
N LYS A 88 10.69 4.53 -1.60
CA LYS A 88 11.75 4.18 -2.57
C LYS A 88 11.34 4.51 -4.00
N THR A 89 10.12 4.12 -4.39
CA THR A 89 9.59 4.39 -5.73
C THR A 89 9.57 5.89 -6.05
N LEU A 90 9.18 6.72 -5.08
CA LEU A 90 9.23 8.18 -5.24
C LEU A 90 10.66 8.72 -5.41
N ARG A 91 11.63 8.18 -4.67
CA ARG A 91 13.05 8.61 -4.75
C ARG A 91 13.68 8.24 -6.10
N PHE A 92 13.50 7.00 -6.56
CA PHE A 92 13.99 6.56 -7.87
C PHE A 92 13.43 7.39 -9.02
N SER A 93 12.21 7.92 -8.88
CA SER A 93 11.62 8.81 -9.88
C SER A 93 12.12 10.26 -9.82
N GLN A 94 12.80 10.66 -8.74
CA GLN A 94 13.39 12.00 -8.61
C GLN A 94 14.79 12.05 -9.20
N GLU A 95 15.55 10.94 -9.11
CA GLU A 95 16.91 10.79 -9.62
C GLU A 95 17.00 10.57 -11.14
N ASN A 96 15.91 10.14 -11.78
CA ASN A 96 15.74 10.06 -13.24
C ASN A 96 14.95 11.27 -13.78
#